data_AF-A0A3D4V015-F1
#
_entry.id   AF-A0A3D4V015-F1
#
_cell.length_a   1.000
_cell.length_b   1.000
_cell.length_c   1.000
_cell.angle_alpha   90.00
_cell.angle_beta   90.00
_cell.angle_gamma   90.00
#
_symmetry.space_group_name_H-M   'P 1'
#
loop_
_entity.id
_entity.type
_entity.pdbx_description
1 polymer ?
#
loop_
_entity_poly.entity_id
_entity_poly.type
_entity_poly.pdbx_seq_one_letter_code
_entity_poly.pdbx_strand_id
1 'polypeptide(L)'
;MSIKTEKKSTELKEVKYPFSLTEPHKPTHKVRFVTAASLFDGHDASINIMRRILQSSGVEVIHLGHNRSVHEIVNCAIQEDVQGIAISSYQGGHVEYFKYMIELLEEQGAGHIKVFGGGGGVIVQDEIDDLHDAGVSRIFSVDDGSEMGLQGMINYMIHECDYDPVTKTEIDIEKVLDKEPKAIARAITALENGNEELISFSDKQLLKKDGKPLKAKSEKTIPVLGITGTGGAGKSSLTDEIVLRFLTEFEDITIGIIS
;
A
#
# COMPACT_ATOMS: atom_id res chain seq x y z
N MET A 1 -51.21 18.07 44.28
CA MET A 1 -51.36 16.94 43.35
C MET A 1 -50.19 16.99 42.39
N SER A 2 -49.21 16.11 42.60
CA SER A 2 -48.00 16.01 41.77
C SER A 2 -48.34 15.41 40.42
N ILE A 3 -47.81 15.98 39.34
CA ILE A 3 -47.52 15.23 38.12
C ILE A 3 -46.09 15.59 37.72
N LYS A 4 -45.16 14.72 38.11
CA LYS A 4 -43.90 14.54 37.40
C LYS A 4 -44.25 13.89 36.06
N THR A 5 -43.70 14.39 34.97
CA THR A 5 -43.58 13.60 33.76
C THR A 5 -42.11 13.61 33.33
N GLU A 6 -41.62 12.39 33.18
CA GLU A 6 -40.22 12.00 33.18
C GLU A 6 -39.51 12.34 31.87
N LYS A 7 -38.20 12.57 32.00
CA LYS A 7 -37.22 12.40 30.93
C LYS A 7 -37.33 10.97 30.38
N LYS A 8 -37.51 10.82 29.08
CA LYS A 8 -37.11 9.63 28.30
C LYS A 8 -36.00 10.08 27.35
N SER A 9 -34.75 9.90 27.74
CA SER A 9 -33.91 8.74 27.38
C SER A 9 -33.55 8.77 25.89
N THR A 10 -32.56 9.60 25.57
CA THR A 10 -31.77 9.49 24.35
C THR A 10 -31.03 8.16 24.42
N GLU A 11 -31.51 7.16 23.69
CA GLU A 11 -30.74 5.94 23.43
C GLU A 11 -29.48 6.35 22.66
N LEU A 12 -28.33 6.27 23.32
CA LEU A 12 -27.03 6.36 22.67
C LEU A 12 -26.93 5.14 21.75
N LYS A 13 -27.10 5.33 20.44
CA LYS A 13 -26.77 4.30 19.45
C LYS A 13 -25.31 3.90 19.69
N GLU A 14 -25.06 2.63 19.95
CA GLU A 14 -23.70 2.09 19.97
C GLU A 14 -23.03 2.41 18.64
N VAL A 15 -21.96 3.19 18.69
CA VAL A 15 -21.20 3.60 17.52
C VAL A 15 -20.34 2.40 17.12
N LYS A 16 -20.80 1.62 16.13
CA LYS A 16 -20.13 0.38 15.66
C LYS A 16 -18.72 0.62 15.12
N TYR A 17 -18.46 1.81 14.54
CA TYR A 17 -17.17 2.17 13.94
C TYR A 17 -16.67 3.51 14.49
N PRO A 18 -15.38 3.67 14.79
CA PRO A 18 -14.84 4.92 15.35
C PRO A 18 -14.76 6.08 14.35
N PHE A 19 -15.31 5.91 13.15
CA PHE A 19 -15.28 6.86 12.03
C PHE A 19 -16.65 6.97 11.35
N SER A 20 -16.85 8.04 10.59
CA SER A 20 -18.04 8.23 9.75
C SER A 20 -18.08 7.22 8.61
N LEU A 21 -19.25 6.66 8.28
CA LEU A 21 -19.42 5.79 7.11
C LEU A 21 -19.64 6.58 5.82
N THR A 22 -20.02 7.86 5.92
CA THR A 22 -20.41 8.68 4.76
C THR A 22 -19.45 9.82 4.44
N GLU A 23 -18.76 10.35 5.46
CA GLU A 23 -17.79 11.42 5.26
C GLU A 23 -16.38 10.82 5.06
N PRO A 24 -15.61 11.27 4.05
CA PRO A 24 -14.27 10.74 3.82
C PRO A 24 -13.36 10.87 5.03
N HIS A 25 -12.76 9.76 5.46
CA HIS A 25 -11.72 9.75 6.49
C HIS A 25 -10.43 10.32 5.90
N LYS A 26 -9.93 11.41 6.49
CA LYS A 26 -8.67 12.03 6.08
C LYS A 26 -7.55 11.45 6.94
N PRO A 27 -6.55 10.78 6.34
CA PRO A 27 -5.46 10.21 7.10
C PRO A 27 -4.58 11.30 7.72
N THR A 28 -4.00 10.99 8.87
CA THR A 28 -3.01 11.82 9.57
C THR A 28 -1.60 11.62 9.04
N HIS A 29 -1.31 10.42 8.50
CA HIS A 29 -0.07 10.07 7.82
C HIS A 29 -0.25 10.05 6.30
N LYS A 30 0.86 10.05 5.56
CA LYS A 30 0.82 9.78 4.11
C LYS A 30 0.55 8.29 3.87
N VAL A 31 -0.72 7.94 3.69
CA VAL A 31 -1.14 6.57 3.43
C VAL A 31 -0.97 6.24 1.95
N ARG A 32 -0.26 5.15 1.66
CA ARG A 32 -0.04 4.60 0.32
C ARG A 32 -0.72 3.24 0.20
N PHE A 33 -1.29 2.96 -0.97
CA PHE A 33 -1.89 1.66 -1.30
C PHE A 33 -1.40 1.12 -2.63
N VAL A 34 -1.10 -0.18 -2.68
CA VAL A 34 -1.05 -0.93 -3.94
C VAL A 34 -2.46 -1.48 -4.25
N THR A 35 -2.93 -1.29 -5.47
CA THR A 35 -4.24 -1.81 -5.91
C THR A 35 -4.09 -2.64 -7.19
N ALA A 36 -4.72 -3.82 -7.22
CA ALA A 36 -4.70 -4.69 -8.39
C ALA A 36 -5.92 -5.64 -8.44
N ALA A 37 -6.18 -6.22 -9.61
CA ALA A 37 -6.97 -7.44 -9.71
C ALA A 37 -6.04 -8.68 -9.74
N SER A 38 -6.55 -9.79 -9.20
CA SER A 38 -5.81 -11.05 -9.05
C SER A 38 -5.30 -11.65 -10.37
N LEU A 39 -4.49 -12.72 -10.28
CA LEU A 39 -3.89 -13.36 -11.45
C LEU A 39 -4.97 -14.02 -12.33
N PHE A 40 -4.87 -13.81 -13.64
CA PHE A 40 -5.87 -14.21 -14.64
C PHE A 40 -7.27 -13.63 -14.44
N ASP A 41 -7.39 -12.58 -13.62
CA ASP A 41 -8.63 -11.84 -13.43
C ASP A 41 -8.63 -10.55 -14.23
N GLY A 42 -9.61 -10.41 -15.14
CA GLY A 42 -9.86 -9.20 -15.92
C GLY A 42 -10.91 -8.26 -15.31
N HIS A 43 -11.50 -8.59 -14.17
CA HIS A 43 -12.55 -7.81 -13.53
C HIS A 43 -11.97 -6.62 -12.75
N ASP A 44 -11.55 -5.60 -13.48
CA ASP A 44 -10.93 -4.41 -12.90
C ASP A 44 -11.93 -3.30 -12.53
N ALA A 45 -13.22 -3.47 -12.84
CA ALA A 45 -14.24 -2.45 -12.65
C ALA A 45 -14.40 -2.07 -11.16
N SER A 46 -14.44 -3.06 -10.26
CA SER A 46 -14.60 -2.84 -8.82
C SER A 46 -13.37 -2.15 -8.22
N ILE A 47 -12.16 -2.66 -8.50
CA ILE A 47 -10.93 -2.06 -7.98
C ILE A 47 -10.70 -0.64 -8.54
N ASN A 48 -11.11 -0.37 -9.78
CA ASN A 48 -11.08 0.98 -10.36
C ASN A 48 -11.99 1.98 -9.63
N ILE A 49 -13.15 1.53 -9.13
CA ILE A 49 -14.02 2.37 -8.30
C ILE A 49 -13.37 2.59 -6.93
N MET A 50 -12.94 1.51 -6.27
CA MET A 50 -12.33 1.57 -4.93
C MET A 50 -11.11 2.48 -4.90
N ARG A 51 -10.20 2.37 -5.88
CA ARG A 51 -9.01 3.24 -5.95
C ARG A 51 -9.34 4.72 -6.15
N ARG A 52 -10.41 5.05 -6.89
CA ARG A 52 -10.81 6.44 -7.10
C ARG A 52 -11.31 7.05 -5.80
N ILE A 53 -12.01 6.27 -4.98
CA ILE A 53 -12.49 6.71 -3.67
C ILE A 53 -11.30 6.86 -2.70
N LEU A 54 -10.35 5.91 -2.68
CA LEU A 54 -9.09 6.05 -1.93
C LEU A 54 -8.37 7.36 -2.30
N GLN A 55 -8.13 7.59 -3.60
CA GLN A 55 -7.49 8.81 -4.10
C GLN A 55 -8.24 10.08 -3.68
N SER A 56 -9.57 10.08 -3.79
CA SER A 56 -10.39 11.22 -3.36
C SER A 56 -10.35 11.48 -1.84
N SER A 57 -9.99 10.46 -1.05
CA SER A 57 -9.83 10.53 0.41
C SER A 57 -8.41 10.94 0.84
N GLY A 58 -7.52 11.23 -0.12
CA GLY A 58 -6.15 11.71 0.15
C GLY A 58 -5.10 10.61 0.23
N VAL A 59 -5.41 9.39 -0.22
CA VAL A 59 -4.48 8.26 -0.28
C VAL A 59 -3.70 8.28 -1.59
N GLU A 60 -2.40 8.04 -1.53
CA GLU A 60 -1.60 7.77 -2.72
C GLU A 60 -1.81 6.33 -3.19
N VAL A 61 -2.17 6.14 -4.45
CA VAL A 61 -2.49 4.81 -4.97
C VAL A 61 -1.59 4.43 -6.12
N ILE A 62 -0.81 3.39 -5.91
CA ILE A 62 0.00 2.69 -6.90
C ILE A 62 -0.89 1.60 -7.52
N HIS A 63 -1.40 1.87 -8.72
CA HIS A 63 -2.33 0.96 -9.39
C HIS A 63 -1.62 0.09 -10.41
N LEU A 64 -1.64 -1.23 -10.20
CA LEU A 64 -1.00 -2.21 -11.07
C LEU A 64 -1.91 -2.73 -12.19
N GLY A 65 -3.19 -2.35 -12.19
CA GLY A 65 -4.17 -2.86 -13.15
C GLY A 65 -4.68 -4.24 -12.78
N HIS A 66 -4.76 -5.13 -13.76
CA HIS A 66 -5.35 -6.46 -13.62
C HIS A 66 -4.37 -7.56 -14.02
N ASN A 67 -4.74 -8.83 -13.81
CA ASN A 67 -3.89 -9.99 -14.12
C ASN A 67 -2.50 -9.92 -13.45
N ARG A 68 -2.47 -9.74 -12.13
CA ARG A 68 -1.22 -9.62 -11.37
C ARG A 68 -0.96 -10.83 -10.48
N SER A 69 0.27 -11.34 -10.57
CA SER A 69 0.75 -12.39 -9.67
C SER A 69 1.00 -11.83 -8.26
N VAL A 70 0.94 -12.70 -7.25
CA VAL A 70 1.27 -12.34 -5.87
C VAL A 70 2.68 -11.74 -5.78
N HIS A 71 3.65 -12.31 -6.49
CA HIS A 71 5.02 -11.79 -6.52
C HIS A 71 5.11 -10.34 -7.03
N GLU A 72 4.44 -10.00 -8.12
CA GLU A 72 4.44 -8.63 -8.64
C GLU A 72 3.89 -7.64 -7.61
N ILE A 73 2.79 -8.01 -6.96
CA ILE A 73 2.11 -7.15 -5.98
C ILE A 73 2.96 -6.97 -4.74
N VAL A 74 3.49 -8.06 -4.17
CA VAL A 74 4.31 -8.02 -2.95
C VAL A 74 5.61 -7.25 -3.20
N ASN A 75 6.28 -7.48 -4.33
CA ASN A 75 7.49 -6.75 -4.68
C ASN A 75 7.22 -5.24 -4.82
N CYS A 76 6.13 -4.87 -5.50
CA CYS A 76 5.73 -3.47 -5.61
C CYS A 76 5.40 -2.87 -4.25
N ALA A 77 4.59 -3.54 -3.43
CA ALA A 77 4.21 -3.07 -2.10
C ALA A 77 5.43 -2.82 -1.19
N ILE A 78 6.43 -3.69 -1.27
CA ILE A 78 7.70 -3.54 -0.53
C ILE A 78 8.52 -2.37 -1.07
N GLN A 79 8.67 -2.24 -2.38
CA GLN A 79 9.47 -1.16 -2.99
C GLN A 79 8.84 0.21 -2.79
N GLU A 80 7.52 0.27 -2.70
CA GLU A 80 6.72 1.48 -2.48
C GLU A 80 6.43 1.76 -0.98
N ASP A 81 6.94 0.90 -0.08
CA ASP A 81 6.77 0.95 1.39
C ASP A 81 5.33 1.28 1.82
N VAL A 82 4.36 0.60 1.19
CA VAL A 82 2.93 0.89 1.39
C VAL A 82 2.40 0.37 2.72
N GLN A 83 1.36 1.02 3.24
CA GLN A 83 0.63 0.53 4.40
C GLN A 83 -0.40 -0.55 4.02
N GLY A 84 -0.97 -0.47 2.81
CA GLY A 84 -2.07 -1.34 2.41
C GLY A 84 -1.96 -1.91 0.99
N ILE A 85 -2.49 -3.10 0.81
CA ILE A 85 -2.73 -3.75 -0.48
C ILE A 85 -4.22 -4.01 -0.60
N ALA A 86 -4.85 -3.61 -1.72
CA ALA A 86 -6.25 -3.92 -1.99
C ALA A 86 -6.42 -4.71 -3.30
N ILE A 87 -7.03 -5.89 -3.19
CA ILE A 87 -7.18 -6.84 -4.29
C ILE A 87 -8.65 -7.08 -4.62
N SER A 88 -8.99 -7.07 -5.91
CA SER A 88 -10.22 -7.66 -6.40
C SER A 88 -9.96 -9.08 -6.94
N SER A 89 -10.78 -10.05 -6.52
CA SER A 89 -10.74 -11.43 -7.03
C SER A 89 -12.13 -11.96 -7.38
N TYR A 90 -12.40 -12.16 -8.67
CA TYR A 90 -13.69 -12.61 -9.20
C TYR A 90 -13.61 -13.93 -9.97
N GLN A 91 -12.42 -14.52 -10.12
CA GLN A 91 -12.21 -15.75 -10.91
C GLN A 91 -12.02 -17.02 -10.05
N GLY A 92 -12.12 -16.91 -8.73
CA GLY A 92 -11.84 -18.03 -7.81
C GLY A 92 -10.36 -18.18 -7.51
N GLY A 93 -10.00 -19.21 -6.73
CA GLY A 93 -8.62 -19.42 -6.25
C GLY A 93 -8.14 -18.34 -5.28
N HIS A 94 -9.05 -17.52 -4.76
CA HIS A 94 -8.76 -16.42 -3.84
C HIS A 94 -8.18 -16.90 -2.53
N VAL A 95 -8.60 -18.06 -2.01
CA VAL A 95 -8.10 -18.59 -0.75
C VAL A 95 -6.59 -18.81 -0.83
N GLU A 96 -6.14 -19.58 -1.82
CA GLU A 96 -4.72 -19.86 -2.05
C GLU A 96 -3.96 -18.58 -2.42
N TYR A 97 -4.56 -17.71 -3.24
CA TYR A 97 -3.94 -16.46 -3.67
C TYR A 97 -3.63 -15.52 -2.50
N PHE A 98 -4.60 -15.30 -1.59
CA PHE A 98 -4.41 -14.45 -0.44
C PHE A 98 -3.51 -15.09 0.62
N LYS A 99 -3.65 -16.39 0.89
CA LYS A 99 -2.76 -17.10 1.83
C LYS A 99 -1.31 -17.01 1.37
N TYR A 100 -1.05 -17.25 0.08
CA TYR A 100 0.28 -17.11 -0.48
C TYR A 100 0.82 -15.67 -0.38
N MET A 101 -0.05 -14.67 -0.54
CA MET A 101 0.34 -13.27 -0.35
C MET A 101 0.76 -12.96 1.08
N ILE A 102 0.02 -13.46 2.08
CA ILE A 102 0.39 -13.28 3.48
C ILE A 102 1.71 -13.98 3.80
N GLU A 103 1.86 -15.25 3.40
CA GLU A 103 3.10 -16.02 3.59
C GLU A 103 4.30 -15.28 2.98
N LEU A 104 4.18 -14.81 1.72
CA LEU A 104 5.27 -14.12 1.05
C LEU A 104 5.61 -12.77 1.70
N LEU A 105 4.63 -12.03 2.21
CA LEU A 105 4.86 -10.80 2.97
C LEU A 105 5.62 -11.10 4.26
N GLU A 106 5.24 -12.15 4.99
CA GLU A 106 5.92 -12.57 6.21
C GLU A 106 7.36 -13.02 5.95
N GLU A 107 7.57 -13.89 4.94
CA GLU A 107 8.90 -14.36 4.52
C GLU A 107 9.83 -13.20 4.14
N GLN A 108 9.28 -12.17 3.50
CA GLN A 108 10.02 -10.97 3.12
C GLN A 108 10.13 -9.95 4.27
N GLY A 109 9.64 -10.23 5.48
CA GLY A 109 9.70 -9.31 6.62
C GLY A 109 8.83 -8.05 6.44
N ALA A 110 7.78 -8.15 5.64
CA ALA A 110 6.82 -7.11 5.31
C ALA A 110 5.40 -7.40 5.85
N GLY A 111 5.26 -8.28 6.85
CA GLY A 111 3.98 -8.64 7.47
C GLY A 111 3.24 -7.49 8.17
N HIS A 112 3.83 -6.29 8.24
CA HIS A 112 3.15 -5.09 8.70
C HIS A 112 2.19 -4.50 7.67
N ILE A 113 2.35 -4.84 6.38
CA ILE A 113 1.50 -4.36 5.28
C ILE A 113 0.12 -5.04 5.39
N LYS A 114 -0.94 -4.23 5.41
CA LYS A 114 -2.31 -4.71 5.57
C LYS A 114 -2.89 -5.15 4.24
N VAL A 115 -3.36 -6.39 4.15
CA VAL A 115 -4.02 -6.92 2.95
C VAL A 115 -5.54 -6.82 3.08
N PHE A 116 -6.18 -6.29 2.05
CA PHE A 116 -7.63 -6.17 1.89
C PHE A 116 -8.09 -6.82 0.60
N GLY A 117 -9.30 -7.37 0.60
CA GLY A 117 -9.85 -8.03 -0.58
C GLY A 117 -11.35 -7.88 -0.77
N GLY A 118 -11.82 -8.16 -1.98
CA GLY A 118 -13.24 -8.28 -2.30
C GLY A 118 -13.47 -9.06 -3.59
N GLY A 119 -14.53 -9.85 -3.62
CA GLY A 119 -14.92 -10.67 -4.78
C GLY A 119 -16.43 -10.70 -5.04
N GLY A 120 -17.18 -9.78 -4.43
CA GLY A 120 -18.64 -9.86 -4.41
C GLY A 120 -19.10 -11.16 -3.76
N GLY A 121 -19.99 -11.90 -4.42
CA GLY A 121 -20.48 -13.19 -3.92
C GLY A 121 -19.59 -14.40 -4.24
N VAL A 122 -18.40 -14.19 -4.79
CA VAL A 122 -17.47 -15.30 -5.15
C VAL A 122 -16.76 -15.86 -3.93
N ILE A 123 -16.51 -15.03 -2.90
CA ILE A 123 -15.85 -15.43 -1.66
C ILE A 123 -16.93 -15.67 -0.61
N VAL A 124 -17.11 -16.92 -0.17
CA VAL A 124 -18.16 -17.27 0.80
C VAL A 124 -17.71 -17.01 2.25
N GLN A 125 -18.65 -16.93 3.19
CA GLN A 125 -18.34 -16.55 4.58
C GLN A 125 -17.28 -17.45 5.23
N ASP A 126 -17.36 -18.77 5.05
CA ASP A 126 -16.38 -19.71 5.62
C ASP A 126 -14.95 -19.44 5.06
N GLU A 127 -14.83 -19.02 3.80
CA GLU A 127 -13.56 -18.65 3.18
C GLU A 127 -13.07 -17.27 3.66
N ILE A 128 -14.00 -16.34 3.92
CA ILE A 128 -13.68 -15.04 4.51
C ILE A 128 -13.05 -15.25 5.89
N ASP A 129 -13.66 -16.10 6.72
CA ASP A 129 -13.18 -16.40 8.06
C ASP A 129 -11.80 -17.09 8.01
N ASP A 130 -11.62 -18.08 7.14
CA ASP A 130 -10.33 -18.76 6.91
C ASP A 130 -9.24 -17.79 6.42
N LEU A 131 -9.58 -16.81 5.58
CA LEU A 131 -8.65 -15.78 5.13
C LEU A 131 -8.27 -14.78 6.23
N HIS A 132 -9.21 -14.42 7.12
CA HIS A 132 -8.90 -13.56 8.27
C HIS A 132 -8.00 -14.28 9.27
N ASP A 133 -8.27 -15.58 9.53
CA ASP A 133 -7.42 -16.43 10.37
C ASP A 133 -5.99 -16.57 9.80
N ALA A 134 -5.86 -16.57 8.47
CA ALA A 134 -4.58 -16.58 7.79
C ALA A 134 -3.83 -15.24 7.81
N GLY A 135 -4.43 -14.14 8.28
CA GLY A 135 -3.80 -12.83 8.42
C GLY A 135 -4.25 -11.75 7.43
N VAL A 136 -5.24 -12.03 6.57
CA VAL A 136 -5.87 -10.98 5.75
C VAL A 136 -6.63 -10.01 6.66
N SER A 137 -6.39 -8.70 6.50
CA SER A 137 -6.95 -7.69 7.41
C SER A 137 -8.46 -7.58 7.29
N ARG A 138 -8.98 -7.60 6.05
CA ARG A 138 -10.42 -7.64 5.78
C ARG A 138 -10.71 -8.10 4.36
N ILE A 139 -11.65 -9.03 4.24
CA ILE A 139 -12.36 -9.31 2.98
C ILE A 139 -13.75 -8.69 3.11
N PHE A 140 -14.12 -7.85 2.14
CA PHE A 140 -15.42 -7.20 2.12
C PHE A 140 -16.43 -8.06 1.35
N SER A 141 -17.48 -8.47 2.06
CA SER A 141 -18.64 -9.18 1.52
C SER A 141 -19.64 -8.20 0.85
N VAL A 142 -20.65 -8.75 0.18
CA VAL A 142 -21.76 -7.95 -0.37
C VAL A 142 -22.57 -7.28 0.76
N ASP A 143 -22.68 -7.94 1.91
CA ASP A 143 -23.40 -7.43 3.07
C ASP A 143 -22.65 -6.26 3.71
N ASP A 144 -21.31 -6.32 3.79
CA ASP A 144 -20.47 -5.19 4.21
C ASP A 144 -20.69 -3.98 3.30
N GLY A 145 -20.75 -4.20 1.99
CA GLY A 145 -21.02 -3.13 1.03
C GLY A 145 -22.40 -2.48 1.23
N SER A 146 -23.39 -3.26 1.63
CA SER A 146 -24.75 -2.78 1.93
C SER A 146 -24.82 -2.03 3.26
N GLU A 147 -24.07 -2.48 4.27
CA GLU A 147 -24.05 -1.86 5.60
C GLU A 147 -23.18 -0.59 5.65
N MET A 148 -21.95 -0.67 5.15
CA MET A 148 -20.95 0.39 5.25
C MET A 148 -21.05 1.40 4.11
N GLY A 149 -21.57 0.98 2.96
CA GLY A 149 -21.41 1.70 1.70
C GLY A 149 -19.95 1.70 1.22
N LEU A 150 -19.75 2.12 -0.05
CA LEU A 150 -18.40 2.17 -0.64
C LEU A 150 -17.46 3.08 0.15
N GLN A 151 -17.93 4.26 0.57
CA GLN A 151 -17.11 5.19 1.34
C GLN A 151 -16.76 4.62 2.72
N GLY A 152 -17.69 3.96 3.41
CA GLY A 152 -17.43 3.36 4.72
C GLY A 152 -16.39 2.24 4.66
N MET A 153 -16.41 1.41 3.62
CA MET A 153 -15.37 0.40 3.39
C MET A 153 -13.99 1.04 3.19
N ILE A 154 -13.91 2.11 2.38
CA ILE A 154 -12.66 2.86 2.21
C ILE A 154 -12.19 3.51 3.50
N ASN A 155 -13.10 4.10 4.28
CA ASN A 155 -12.76 4.70 5.56
C ASN A 155 -12.20 3.67 6.54
N TYR A 156 -12.74 2.46 6.55
CA TYR A 156 -12.17 1.35 7.31
C TYR A 156 -10.74 1.04 6.85
N MET A 157 -10.52 0.88 5.54
CA MET A 157 -9.19 0.60 4.99
C MET A 157 -8.17 1.67 5.36
N ILE A 158 -8.55 2.95 5.26
CA ILE A 158 -7.65 4.07 5.60
C ILE A 158 -7.39 4.10 7.10
N HIS A 159 -8.41 3.94 7.93
CA HIS A 159 -8.25 3.92 9.39
C HIS A 159 -7.24 2.86 9.85
N GLU A 160 -7.33 1.65 9.31
CA GLU A 160 -6.40 0.55 9.64
C GLU A 160 -4.98 0.79 9.11
N CYS A 161 -4.82 1.64 8.09
CA CYS A 161 -3.55 1.95 7.44
C CYS A 161 -2.99 3.33 7.82
N ASP A 162 -3.64 4.09 8.70
CA ASP A 162 -3.21 5.44 9.08
C ASP A 162 -2.10 5.41 10.14
N TYR A 163 -0.93 4.94 9.73
CA TYR A 163 0.27 4.89 10.57
C TYR A 163 1.53 5.22 9.76
N ASP A 164 2.59 5.63 10.47
CA ASP A 164 3.94 5.77 9.90
C ASP A 164 4.60 4.37 9.80
N PRO A 165 4.93 3.87 8.58
CA PRO A 165 5.62 2.60 8.39
C PRO A 165 6.91 2.47 9.18
N VAL A 166 7.64 3.58 9.40
CA VAL A 166 8.90 3.65 10.16
C VAL A 166 8.72 3.11 11.58
N THR A 167 7.53 3.26 12.16
CA THR A 167 7.23 2.82 13.54
C THR A 167 6.89 1.33 13.66
N LYS A 168 6.58 0.64 12.55
CA LYS A 168 6.08 -0.74 12.57
C LYS A 168 7.16 -1.80 12.42
N THR A 169 8.18 -1.51 11.63
CA THR A 169 9.25 -2.47 11.33
C THR A 169 10.59 -1.78 11.44
N GLU A 170 11.45 -2.29 12.32
CA GLU A 170 12.83 -1.83 12.41
C GLU A 170 13.61 -2.29 11.18
N ILE A 171 14.20 -1.34 10.46
CA ILE A 171 14.96 -1.59 9.25
C ILE A 171 16.36 -1.03 9.45
N ASP A 172 17.36 -1.87 9.19
CA ASP A 172 18.76 -1.45 9.18
C ASP A 172 19.02 -0.59 7.94
N ILE A 173 19.09 0.72 8.17
CA ILE A 173 19.30 1.71 7.11
C ILE A 173 20.65 1.54 6.40
N GLU A 174 21.64 0.89 7.02
CA GLU A 174 22.94 0.67 6.39
C GLU A 174 22.84 -0.27 5.18
N LYS A 175 21.82 -1.13 5.15
CA LYS A 175 21.55 -2.06 4.05
C LYS A 175 21.09 -1.38 2.75
N VAL A 176 20.82 -0.06 2.77
CA VAL A 176 20.74 0.75 1.55
C VAL A 176 22.02 0.58 0.71
N LEU A 177 23.18 0.47 1.36
CA LEU A 177 24.47 0.26 0.69
C LEU A 177 24.64 -1.14 0.09
N ASP A 178 23.80 -2.09 0.49
CA ASP A 178 23.69 -3.44 -0.04
C ASP A 178 22.60 -3.57 -1.13
N LYS A 179 21.98 -2.44 -1.49
CA LYS A 179 20.85 -2.37 -2.43
C LYS A 179 19.63 -3.18 -1.96
N GLU A 180 19.44 -3.36 -0.64
CA GLU A 180 18.25 -4.07 -0.15
C GLU A 180 16.99 -3.24 -0.44
N PRO A 181 15.99 -3.80 -1.17
CA PRO A 181 14.79 -3.05 -1.57
C PRO A 181 14.04 -2.42 -0.40
N LYS A 182 13.83 -3.16 0.70
CA LYS A 182 13.15 -2.66 1.90
C LYS A 182 13.88 -1.49 2.55
N ALA A 183 15.21 -1.57 2.63
CA ALA A 183 16.02 -0.51 3.22
C ALA A 183 15.98 0.76 2.37
N ILE A 184 16.05 0.62 1.05
CA ILE A 184 15.90 1.75 0.11
C ILE A 184 14.51 2.36 0.22
N ALA A 185 13.46 1.55 0.17
CA ALA A 185 12.07 2.00 0.23
C ALA A 185 11.81 2.79 1.53
N ARG A 186 12.20 2.21 2.67
CA ARG A 186 12.06 2.88 3.98
C ARG A 186 12.89 4.16 4.09
N ALA A 187 14.08 4.20 3.51
CA ALA A 187 14.90 5.41 3.45
C ALA A 187 14.18 6.53 2.68
N ILE A 188 13.58 6.20 1.54
CA ILE A 188 12.82 7.13 0.72
C ILE A 188 11.61 7.65 1.51
N THR A 189 10.81 6.78 2.11
CA THR A 189 9.66 7.16 2.95
C THR A 189 10.06 8.11 4.08
N ALA A 190 11.14 7.79 4.79
CA ALA A 190 11.63 8.63 5.88
C ALA A 190 12.08 10.02 5.38
N LEU A 191 12.80 10.09 4.26
CA LEU A 191 13.20 11.37 3.65
C LEU A 191 11.99 12.17 3.17
N GLU A 192 11.01 11.52 2.55
CA GLU A 192 9.81 12.18 2.03
C GLU A 192 8.88 12.72 3.13
N ASN A 193 8.91 12.08 4.30
CA ASN A 193 8.15 12.49 5.48
C ASN A 193 8.93 13.39 6.44
N GLY A 194 10.22 13.65 6.17
CA GLY A 194 11.08 14.44 7.05
C GLY A 194 11.40 13.76 8.39
N ASN A 195 11.43 12.42 8.42
CA ASN A 195 11.77 11.63 9.60
C ASN A 195 13.30 11.55 9.77
N GLU A 196 13.87 12.61 10.34
CA GLU A 196 15.32 12.75 10.58
C GLU A 196 15.86 11.76 11.63
N GLU A 197 14.98 11.08 12.39
CA GLU A 197 15.42 10.07 13.35
C GLU A 197 15.94 8.80 12.68
N LEU A 198 15.54 8.53 11.44
CA LEU A 198 16.04 7.38 10.69
C LEU A 198 17.18 7.79 9.75
N ILE A 199 16.93 8.78 8.90
CA ILE A 199 17.86 9.25 7.88
C ILE A 199 17.55 10.70 7.52
N SER A 200 18.58 11.49 7.27
CA SER A 200 18.45 12.86 6.80
C SER A 200 19.39 13.14 5.63
N PHE A 201 19.14 14.24 4.91
CA PHE A 201 19.96 14.66 3.78
C PHE A 201 20.42 16.11 3.96
N SER A 202 21.72 16.32 4.13
CA SER A 202 22.34 17.65 4.24
C SER A 202 23.72 17.65 3.60
N ASP A 203 24.20 18.82 3.16
CA ASP A 203 25.53 18.97 2.55
C ASP A 203 25.84 17.97 1.43
N LYS A 204 24.79 17.58 0.67
CA LYS A 204 24.83 16.58 -0.40
C LYS A 204 25.21 15.17 0.07
N GLN A 205 24.91 14.84 1.33
CA GLN A 205 25.18 13.54 1.93
C GLN A 205 23.95 13.01 2.66
N LEU A 206 23.76 11.70 2.61
CA LEU A 206 22.85 11.01 3.52
C LEU A 206 23.52 10.87 4.88
N LEU A 207 22.79 11.19 5.94
CA LEU A 207 23.24 11.09 7.32
C LEU A 207 22.40 10.07 8.07
N LYS A 208 23.07 9.25 8.89
CA LYS A 208 22.41 8.36 9.85
C LYS A 208 21.89 9.15 11.05
N LYS A 209 21.08 8.51 11.89
CA LYS A 209 20.58 9.06 13.17
C LYS A 209 21.68 9.68 14.06
N ASP A 210 22.89 9.13 14.05
CA ASP A 210 24.03 9.62 14.83
C ASP A 210 24.78 10.81 14.18
N GLY A 211 24.23 11.36 13.09
CA GLY A 211 24.82 12.45 12.31
C GLY A 211 26.00 12.03 11.43
N LYS A 212 26.39 10.75 11.41
CA LYS A 212 27.50 10.30 10.58
C LYS A 212 27.03 10.08 9.14
N PRO A 213 27.87 10.41 8.14
CA PRO A 213 27.56 10.15 6.74
C PRO A 213 27.39 8.65 6.46
N LEU A 214 26.33 8.31 5.73
CA LEU A 214 26.13 7.01 5.10
C LEU A 214 26.96 6.99 3.80
N LYS A 215 28.21 6.53 3.89
CA LYS A 215 29.16 6.59 2.79
C LYS A 215 28.89 5.51 1.74
N ALA A 216 28.78 5.91 0.48
CA ALA A 216 28.67 4.99 -0.64
C ALA A 216 29.90 4.06 -0.71
N LYS A 217 29.67 2.79 -1.10
CA LYS A 217 30.74 1.79 -1.31
C LYS A 217 31.59 2.04 -2.56
N SER A 218 31.14 2.93 -3.44
CA SER A 218 31.76 3.19 -4.74
C SER A 218 31.96 4.68 -4.92
N GLU A 219 33.14 5.06 -5.44
CA GLU A 219 33.46 6.43 -5.85
C GLU A 219 33.01 6.74 -7.29
N LYS A 220 32.44 5.76 -8.00
CA LYS A 220 31.90 5.98 -9.35
C LYS A 220 30.77 7.00 -9.32
N THR A 221 30.86 8.00 -10.18
CA THR A 221 29.73 8.87 -10.50
C THR A 221 28.66 8.06 -11.22
N ILE A 222 27.47 7.96 -10.62
CA ILE A 222 26.32 7.28 -11.21
C ILE A 222 25.62 8.26 -12.16
N PRO A 223 25.42 7.93 -13.45
CA PRO A 223 24.67 8.78 -14.36
C PRO A 223 23.21 8.91 -13.92
N VAL A 224 22.69 10.14 -13.93
CA VAL A 224 21.28 10.44 -13.66
C VAL A 224 20.64 10.97 -14.93
N LEU A 225 19.66 10.24 -15.46
CA LEU A 225 18.91 10.62 -16.65
C LEU A 225 17.52 11.14 -16.26
N GLY A 226 17.26 12.42 -16.52
CA GLY A 226 15.93 13.02 -16.32
C GLY A 226 15.10 12.93 -17.61
N ILE A 227 13.93 12.29 -17.54
CA ILE A 227 12.97 12.22 -18.64
C ILE A 227 11.74 13.08 -18.29
N THR A 228 11.49 14.14 -19.06
CA THR A 228 10.38 15.06 -18.83
C THR A 228 9.61 15.35 -20.12
N GLY A 229 8.40 15.90 -20.00
CA GLY A 229 7.49 16.13 -21.12
C GLY A 229 6.03 16.28 -20.69
N THR A 230 5.17 16.64 -21.64
CA THR A 230 3.73 16.89 -21.40
C THR A 230 3.00 15.65 -20.86
N GLY A 231 1.84 15.86 -20.23
CA GLY A 231 0.97 14.79 -19.78
C GLY A 231 0.50 13.92 -20.95
N GLY A 232 0.55 12.60 -20.81
CA GLY A 232 0.13 11.66 -21.87
C GLY A 232 1.11 11.49 -23.04
N ALA A 233 2.28 12.13 -23.03
CA ALA A 233 3.25 12.04 -24.14
C ALA A 233 3.98 10.69 -24.27
N GLY A 234 3.68 9.70 -23.39
CA GLY A 234 4.34 8.40 -23.40
C GLY A 234 5.66 8.33 -22.62
N LYS A 235 5.88 9.21 -21.63
CA LYS A 235 7.10 9.21 -20.80
C LYS A 235 7.38 7.86 -20.14
N SER A 236 6.37 7.28 -19.49
CA SER A 236 6.50 6.00 -18.80
C SER A 236 6.76 4.85 -19.78
N SER A 237 6.04 4.82 -20.91
CA SER A 237 6.26 3.82 -21.97
C SER A 237 7.66 3.92 -22.57
N LEU A 238 8.16 5.14 -22.81
CA LEU A 238 9.54 5.32 -23.28
C LEU A 238 10.56 4.89 -22.23
N THR A 239 10.30 5.17 -20.96
CA THR A 239 11.19 4.77 -19.85
C THR A 239 11.28 3.25 -19.78
N ASP A 240 10.15 2.55 -19.85
CA ASP A 240 10.07 1.08 -19.88
C ASP A 240 10.86 0.50 -21.06
N GLU A 241 10.66 1.02 -22.28
CA GLU A 241 11.41 0.61 -23.47
C GLU A 241 12.92 0.86 -23.35
N ILE A 242 13.33 1.98 -22.72
CA ILE A 242 14.74 2.26 -22.44
C ILE A 242 15.30 1.21 -21.47
N VAL A 243 14.61 0.95 -20.36
CA VAL A 243 15.02 -0.02 -19.35
C VAL A 243 15.15 -1.41 -19.97
N LEU A 244 14.15 -1.85 -20.74
CA LEU A 244 14.15 -3.14 -21.43
C LEU A 244 15.37 -3.27 -22.36
N ARG A 245 15.71 -2.23 -23.13
CA ARG A 245 16.89 -2.22 -24.01
C ARG A 245 18.19 -2.35 -23.22
N PHE A 246 18.31 -1.61 -22.11
CA PHE A 246 19.49 -1.71 -21.26
C PHE A 246 19.64 -3.11 -20.64
N LEU A 247 18.55 -3.69 -20.12
CA LEU A 247 18.56 -5.03 -19.54
C LEU A 247 18.82 -6.14 -20.59
N THR A 248 18.48 -5.88 -21.86
CA THR A 248 18.76 -6.81 -22.97
C THR A 248 20.20 -6.74 -23.44
N GLU A 249 20.79 -5.55 -23.46
CA GLU A 249 22.15 -5.32 -23.99
C GLU A 249 23.24 -5.56 -22.95
N PHE A 250 22.98 -5.27 -21.67
CA PHE A 250 23.98 -5.33 -20.61
C PHE A 250 23.61 -6.39 -19.58
N GLU A 251 24.46 -7.41 -19.43
CA GLU A 251 24.23 -8.52 -18.47
C GLU A 251 24.32 -8.08 -17.00
N ASP A 252 25.20 -7.12 -16.68
CA ASP A 252 25.52 -6.70 -15.30
C ASP A 252 25.17 -5.21 -15.05
N ILE A 253 23.95 -4.79 -15.40
CA ILE A 253 23.47 -3.43 -15.13
C ILE A 253 22.49 -3.38 -13.95
N THR A 254 22.63 -2.38 -13.08
CA THR A 254 21.62 -2.03 -12.07
C THR A 254 21.00 -0.70 -12.43
N ILE A 255 19.68 -0.65 -12.52
CA ILE A 255 18.91 0.56 -12.84
C ILE A 255 17.98 0.86 -11.67
N GLY A 256 18.02 2.09 -11.17
CA GLY A 256 17.02 2.62 -10.24
C GLY A 256 16.06 3.54 -10.99
N ILE A 257 14.77 3.41 -10.73
CA ILE A 257 13.71 4.23 -11.35
C ILE A 257 13.02 5.02 -10.24
N ILE A 258 12.85 6.32 -10.46
CA ILE A 258 12.08 7.22 -9.60
C ILE A 258 11.06 7.87 -10.51
N SER A 259 9.77 7.61 -10.29
CA SER A 259 8.67 8.02 -11.17
C SER A 259 7.54 8.70 -10.44
#